data_AF-A0A955WW10-F1
#
_entry.id   AF-A0A955WW10-F1
#
_cell.length_a   1.000
_cell.length_b   1.000
_cell.length_c   1.000
_cell.angle_alpha   90.00
_cell.angle_beta   90.00
_cell.angle_gamma   90.00
#
_symmetry.space_group_name_H-M   'P 1'
#
loop_
_entity.id
_entity.type
_entity.pdbx_description
1 polymer ?
#
loop_
_entity_poly.entity_id
_entity_poly.type
_entity_poly.pdbx_seq_one_letter_code
_entity_poly.pdbx_strand_id
1 'polypeptide(L)' 'MFRIRRVHEAQLAGNRSAVEQVQAMLREVFPLARAKEIDELPGQLVNALGKGFQTLLYVAERRHQVIGVALLLHEPEI' A
#
# COMPACT_ATOMS: atom_id res chain seq x y z
N MET A 1 -6.00 9.53 -18.72
CA MET A 1 -4.61 9.55 -18.19
C MET A 1 -4.65 9.15 -16.73
N PHE A 2 -3.79 8.21 -16.32
CA PHE A 2 -3.61 7.83 -14.92
C PHE A 2 -2.21 8.25 -14.48
N ARG A 3 -2.01 8.45 -13.18
CA ARG A 3 -0.72 8.79 -12.58
C ARG A 3 -0.30 7.68 -11.64
N ILE A 4 0.94 7.21 -11.77
CA ILE A 4 1.55 6.34 -10.75
C ILE A 4 2.27 7.23 -9.75
N ARG A 5 2.02 7.02 -8.46
CA ARG A 5 2.72 7.70 -7.38
C ARG A 5 3.05 6.74 -6.25
N ARG A 6 4.14 7.01 -5.56
CA ARG A 6 4.48 6.32 -4.31
C ARG A 6 3.68 6.92 -3.16
N VAL A 7 3.15 6.06 -2.29
CA VAL A 7 2.54 6.43 -1.01
C VAL A 7 3.64 6.37 0.05
N HIS A 8 4.02 7.52 0.61
CA HIS A 8 5.08 7.61 1.63
C HIS A 8 4.49 7.41 3.03
N GLU A 9 3.61 8.31 3.46
CA GLU A 9 2.96 8.24 4.77
C GLU A 9 1.46 8.02 4.61
N ALA A 10 0.93 6.93 5.19
CA ALA A 10 -0.50 6.60 5.09
C ALA A 10 -1.41 7.63 5.80
N GLN A 11 -0.87 8.49 6.66
CA GLN A 11 -1.61 9.44 7.51
C GLN A 11 -2.03 10.71 6.76
N LEU A 12 -1.37 11.07 5.66
CA LEU A 12 -1.77 12.22 4.83
C LEU A 12 -3.15 11.95 4.21
N ALA A 13 -4.06 12.93 4.24
CA ALA A 13 -5.46 12.72 3.84
C ALA A 13 -5.64 12.10 2.44
N GLY A 14 -4.85 12.53 1.45
CA GLY A 14 -4.87 11.94 0.10
C GLY A 14 -4.26 10.53 0.01
N ASN A 15 -3.41 10.15 0.96
CA ASN A 15 -2.83 8.81 1.04
C ASN A 15 -3.77 7.85 1.76
N ARG A 16 -4.47 8.31 2.80
CA ARG A 16 -5.42 7.49 3.56
C ARG A 16 -6.50 6.89 2.65
N SER A 17 -7.14 7.72 1.82
CA SER A 17 -8.16 7.24 0.88
C SER A 17 -7.60 6.25 -0.15
N ALA A 18 -6.36 6.45 -0.61
CA ALA A 18 -5.72 5.53 -1.53
C ALA A 18 -5.41 4.18 -0.84
N VAL A 19 -4.95 4.22 0.41
CA VAL A 19 -4.66 3.01 1.20
C VAL A 19 -5.94 2.22 1.51
N GLU A 20 -7.05 2.89 1.83
CA GLU A 20 -8.36 2.24 2.02
C GLU A 20 -8.82 1.52 0.74
N GLN A 21 -8.67 2.17 -0.42
CA GLN A 21 -8.99 1.55 -1.72
C GLN A 21 -8.07 0.36 -2.02
N VAL A 22 -6.77 0.46 -1.70
CA VAL A 22 -5.82 -0.65 -1.83
C VAL A 22 -6.21 -1.82 -0.93
N GLN A 23 -6.58 -1.58 0.33
CA GLN A 23 -7.02 -2.65 1.24
C GLN A 23 -8.27 -3.36 0.70
N ALA A 24 -9.23 -2.62 0.12
CA ALA A 24 -10.39 -3.21 -0.54
C ALA A 24 -9.98 -4.10 -1.73
N MET A 25 -9.12 -3.60 -2.61
CA MET A 25 -8.60 -4.39 -3.75
C MET A 25 -7.85 -5.64 -3.31
N LEU A 26 -7.01 -5.55 -2.27
CA LEU A 26 -6.27 -6.71 -1.77
C LEU A 26 -7.21 -7.79 -1.22
N ARG A 27 -8.31 -7.42 -0.55
CA ARG A 27 -9.32 -8.39 -0.08
C ARG A 27 -10.06 -9.07 -1.23
N GLU A 28 -10.29 -8.35 -2.32
CA GLU A 28 -10.95 -8.90 -3.52
C GLU A 28 -10.02 -9.82 -4.32
N VAL A 29 -8.77 -9.39 -4.56
CA VAL A 29 -7.79 -10.14 -5.36
C VAL A 29 -7.20 -11.33 -4.59
N PHE A 30 -7.03 -11.20 -3.27
CA PHE A 30 -6.49 -12.23 -2.40
C PHE A 30 -7.49 -12.63 -1.31
N PRO A 31 -8.59 -13.32 -1.66
CA PRO A 31 -9.64 -13.68 -0.70
C PRO A 31 -9.14 -14.63 0.41
N LEU A 32 -8.01 -15.31 0.21
CA LEU A 32 -7.38 -16.20 1.18
C LEU A 32 -6.28 -15.53 2.02
N ALA A 33 -5.95 -14.26 1.74
CA ALA A 33 -5.00 -13.53 2.56
C ALA A 33 -5.59 -13.26 3.94
N ARG A 34 -4.74 -13.28 4.98
CA ARG A 34 -5.22 -13.01 6.34
C ARG A 34 -5.64 -11.54 6.41
N ALA A 35 -6.87 -11.28 6.84
CA ALA A 35 -7.39 -9.91 6.99
C ALA A 35 -6.43 -9.02 7.80
N LYS A 36 -5.83 -9.58 8.85
CA LYS A 36 -4.81 -8.93 9.66
C LYS A 36 -3.61 -8.39 8.86
N GLU A 37 -3.13 -9.12 7.85
CA GLU A 37 -2.00 -8.66 7.02
C GLU A 37 -2.39 -7.45 6.16
N ILE A 38 -3.63 -7.44 5.66
CA ILE A 38 -4.17 -6.31 4.88
C ILE A 38 -4.42 -5.11 5.80
N ASP A 39 -4.92 -5.35 7.01
CA ASP A 39 -5.19 -4.31 8.00
C ASP A 39 -3.90 -3.67 8.54
N GLU A 40 -2.79 -4.41 8.59
CA GLU A 40 -1.47 -3.93 9.00
C GLU A 40 -0.75 -3.08 7.94
N LEU A 41 -1.21 -3.11 6.68
CA LEU A 41 -0.58 -2.39 5.56
C LEU A 41 -0.27 -0.90 5.85
N PRO A 42 -1.19 -0.09 6.42
CA PRO A 42 -0.90 1.31 6.72
C PRO A 42 0.24 1.47 7.74
N GLY A 43 0.34 0.54 8.70
CA GLY A 43 1.40 0.52 9.70
C GLY A 43 2.76 0.14 9.11
N GLN A 44 2.79 -0.79 8.15
CA GLN A 44 4.01 -1.19 7.44
C GLN A 44 4.60 -0.06 6.58
N LEU A 45 3.76 0.87 6.09
CA LEU A 45 4.20 2.07 5.38
C LEU A 45 4.85 3.11 6.30
N VAL A 46 4.45 3.14 7.58
CA VAL A 46 4.99 4.07 8.57
C VAL A 46 6.24 3.50 9.25
N ASN A 47 6.26 2.20 9.54
CA ASN A 47 7.36 1.53 10.23
C ASN A 47 7.84 0.31 9.44
N ALA A 48 8.68 0.58 8.44
CA ALA A 48 9.18 -0.42 7.51
C ALA A 48 10.32 -1.30 8.11
N LEU A 49 10.81 -1.00 9.32
CA LEU A 49 11.97 -1.68 9.91
C LEU A 49 11.61 -2.87 10.83
N GLY A 50 10.33 -3.09 11.14
CA GLY A 50 9.92 -4.18 12.04
C GLY A 50 10.14 -5.60 11.50
N LYS A 51 10.41 -5.75 10.20
CA LYS A 51 10.56 -7.06 9.52
C LYS A 51 11.81 -7.18 8.63
N GLY A 52 12.75 -6.23 8.69
CA GLY A 52 13.95 -6.21 7.83
C GLY A 52 13.73 -5.71 6.39
N PHE A 53 12.49 -5.47 5.97
CA PHE A 53 12.14 -5.02 4.62
C PHE A 53 11.40 -3.68 4.61
N GLN A 54 11.93 -2.71 3.87
CA GLN A 54 11.24 -1.46 3.59
C GLN A 54 10.09 -1.68 2.61
N THR A 55 8.85 -1.55 3.11
CA THR A 55 7.64 -1.65 2.28
C THR A 55 7.40 -0.37 1.50
N LEU A 56 7.30 -0.47 0.18
CA LEU A 56 7.02 0.63 -0.74
C LEU A 56 5.70 0.36 -1.45
N LEU A 57 4.74 1.27 -1.30
CA LEU A 57 3.45 1.19 -1.99
C LEU A 57 3.40 2.17 -3.15
N TYR A 58 3.10 1.68 -4.34
CA TYR A 58 2.79 2.47 -5.53
C TYR A 58 1.32 2.29 -5.91
N VAL A 59 0.65 3.40 -6.18
CA VAL A 59 -0.74 3.42 -6.62
C VAL A 59 -0.83 4.06 -8.00
N ALA A 60 -1.56 3.41 -8.90
CA ALA A 60 -2.00 3.99 -10.15
C ALA A 60 -3.37 4.63 -9.92
N GLU A 61 -3.48 5.94 -10.15
CA GLU A 61 -4.70 6.71 -9.85
C GLU A 61 -5.23 7.47 -11.06
N ARG A 62 -6.56 7.51 -11.18
CA ARG A 62 -7.30 8.34 -12.12
C ARG A 62 -8.37 9.12 -11.36
N ARG A 63 -8.26 10.45 -11.29
CA ARG A 63 -9.21 11.32 -10.57
C ARG A 63 -9.52 10.85 -9.13
N HIS A 64 -8.48 10.50 -8.37
CA HIS A 64 -8.56 9.97 -6.99
C HIS A 64 -9.08 8.52 -6.83
N GLN A 65 -9.44 7.87 -7.93
CA GLN A 65 -9.72 6.43 -7.94
C GLN A 65 -8.42 5.66 -8.15
N VAL A 66 -8.10 4.76 -7.24
CA VAL A 66 -7.01 3.79 -7.44
C VAL A 66 -7.51 2.73 -8.43
N ILE A 67 -6.72 2.50 -9.48
CA ILE A 67 -7.01 1.54 -10.55
C ILE A 67 -5.96 0.42 -10.63
N GLY A 68 -4.96 0.47 -9.76
CA GLY A 68 -3.89 -0.52 -9.71
C GLY A 68 -2.94 -0.23 -8.56
N VAL A 69 -2.30 -1.30 -8.09
CA VAL A 69 -1.39 -1.25 -6.94
C VAL A 69 -0.15 -2.10 -7.21
N ALA A 70 1.00 -1.65 -6.74
CA ALA A 70 2.21 -2.44 -6.64
C ALA A 70 2.82 -2.28 -5.24
N LEU A 71 3.21 -3.41 -4.64
CA LEU A 71 3.94 -3.48 -3.38
C LEU A 71 5.36 -3.96 -3.65
N LEU A 72 6.33 -3.21 -3.17
CA LEU A 72 7.74 -3.59 -3.19
C LEU A 72 8.23 -3.80 -1.77
N LEU A 73 8.97 -4.88 -1.54
CA LEU A 73 9.70 -5.12 -0.30
C LEU A 73 11.18 -4.97 -0.60
N HIS A 74 11.79 -3.89 -0.11
CA HIS A 74 13.21 -3.63 -0.30
C HIS A 74 13.99 -4.02 0.94
N GLU A 75 14.92 -4.95 0.80
CA GLU A 75 15.88 -5.28 1.85
C GLU A 75 17.09 -4.35 1.73
N PRO A 76 17.39 -3.50 2.73
CA PRO A 76 18.46 -2.50 2.61
C PRO A 76 19.86 -3.08 2.87
N GLU A 77 19.97 -4.30 3.40
CA GLU A 77 21.23 -4.90 3.86
C GLU A 77 21.82 -5.97 2.91
N ILE A 78 21.16 -6.27 1.78
CA ILE A 78 21.66 -7.21 0.75
C ILE A 78 22.16 -6.45 -0.49
#